data_AF-A0A7D4NRG1-F1
#
_entry.id   AF-A0A7D4NRG1-F1
#
_cell.length_a   1.000
_cell.length_b   1.000
_cell.length_c   1.000
_cell.angle_alpha   90.00
_cell.angle_beta   90.00
_cell.angle_gamma   90.00
#
_symmetry.space_group_name_H-M   'P 1'
#
loop_
_entity.id
_entity.type
_entity.pdbx_description
1 polymer ?
#
loop_
_entity_poly.entity_id
_entity_poly.type
_entity_poly.pdbx_seq_one_letter_code
_entity_poly.pdbx_strand_id
1 'polypeptide(L)'
;MPGTHYDNDHSFIESLPTELKLVAYRIIRKDSLETMLLNLRSQHSKEFDAFPKLGQVSAEKKERTIHACIVAKITGLDKTLYINSDHEVFINEVLFKSLRFLSKRALEFTDESDETLLDYLKLAHSKTYQWLHKSDNEDRRTLAIRKRFQNTRRYFRYRAKLKYHFIRIGSQEGKEELTGDIYTTGIQHFTKIVNEKLDILHANYHTNIRQALAKPFPAAYQLFMVVIERLEYLRKVLNGISVGVLPIEEAKRSLRQGVEEPLDYASLSGNIRTESILRDFEEKIDQISASTLTLLEKSTPHQLYDGPVLKQLKIDKDIVDYQEKREKNRSYLLSSFIDLYNYAQLLEKIYNNISASNYIIIFPEYWSEHYHDASPVGFSFYSEFLVSVNDILELFFQLDLSDDPDKNVYDVIHQKVKVVRIDEHPDIGFYQISCQFLAPAAETMNTLRKALQSKEVIDAFESAAFMGEENNPLAI
;
A
#
# COMPACT_ATOMS: atom_id res chain seq x y z
N MET A 1 21.25 -36.79 12.22
CA MET A 1 20.18 -36.14 11.43
C MET A 1 19.64 -34.97 12.23
N PRO A 2 19.73 -33.70 11.79
CA PRO A 2 19.18 -32.58 12.53
C PRO A 2 17.66 -32.53 12.29
N GLY A 3 16.88 -32.75 13.35
CA GLY A 3 15.43 -32.86 13.32
C GLY A 3 14.71 -31.56 12.92
N THR A 4 13.86 -31.69 11.91
CA THR A 4 12.79 -30.76 11.49
C THR A 4 11.52 -31.11 12.27
N HIS A 5 11.34 -30.51 13.45
CA HIS A 5 10.05 -30.57 14.14
C HIS A 5 9.28 -29.30 13.79
N TYR A 6 8.28 -29.45 12.94
CA TYR A 6 7.26 -28.45 12.68
C TYR A 6 6.11 -28.70 13.68
N ASP A 7 5.65 -27.67 14.37
CA ASP A 7 4.66 -27.80 15.47
C ASP A 7 3.20 -27.93 15.01
N ASN A 8 2.95 -28.22 13.72
CA ASN A 8 1.64 -28.59 13.20
C ASN A 8 1.66 -30.09 12.80
N ASP A 9 0.55 -30.80 13.01
CA ASP A 9 0.51 -32.26 12.86
C ASP A 9 0.81 -32.71 11.42
N HIS A 10 2.01 -33.22 11.22
CA HIS A 10 2.45 -33.83 9.98
C HIS A 10 2.54 -35.35 10.14
N SER A 11 1.90 -35.98 11.14
CA SER A 11 2.02 -37.42 11.39
C SER A 11 1.70 -38.28 10.16
N PHE A 12 0.67 -37.92 9.38
CA PHE A 12 0.38 -38.56 8.10
C PHE A 12 1.50 -38.39 7.07
N ILE A 13 2.15 -37.22 7.02
CA ILE A 13 3.32 -36.98 6.15
C ILE A 13 4.52 -37.77 6.67
N GLU A 14 4.72 -37.83 7.98
CA GLU A 14 5.81 -38.58 8.60
C GLU A 14 5.66 -40.10 8.39
N SER A 15 4.46 -40.58 8.08
CA SER A 15 4.21 -41.96 7.64
C SER A 15 4.59 -42.22 6.16
N LEU A 16 4.82 -41.18 5.36
CA LEU A 16 5.20 -41.33 3.96
C LEU A 16 6.67 -41.78 3.82
N PRO A 17 7.03 -42.48 2.73
CA PRO A 17 8.43 -42.68 2.34
C PRO A 17 9.21 -41.35 2.26
N THR A 18 10.48 -41.36 2.65
CA THR A 18 11.36 -40.18 2.72
C THR A 18 11.27 -39.26 1.51
N GLU A 19 11.24 -39.83 0.31
CA GLU A 19 11.20 -39.06 -0.94
C GLU A 19 9.87 -38.32 -1.13
N LEU A 20 8.75 -38.94 -0.71
CA LEU A 20 7.42 -38.34 -0.76
C LEU A 20 7.21 -37.30 0.36
N LYS A 21 7.91 -37.42 1.49
CA LYS A 21 7.92 -36.37 2.52
C LYS A 21 8.44 -35.04 1.96
N LEU A 22 9.50 -35.08 1.16
CA LEU A 22 10.08 -33.88 0.55
C LEU A 22 9.09 -33.19 -0.38
N VAL A 23 8.35 -33.97 -1.18
CA VAL A 23 7.28 -33.46 -2.05
C VAL A 23 6.14 -32.89 -1.21
N ALA A 24 5.67 -33.62 -0.21
CA ALA A 24 4.60 -33.17 0.69
C ALA A 24 4.91 -31.83 1.37
N TYR A 25 6.15 -31.65 1.84
CA TYR A 25 6.60 -30.40 2.44
C TYR A 25 6.68 -29.24 1.44
N ARG A 26 6.88 -29.51 0.14
CA ARG A 26 6.78 -28.47 -0.90
C ARG A 26 5.34 -28.11 -1.22
N ILE A 27 4.47 -29.11 -1.38
CA ILE A 27 3.03 -28.93 -1.61
C ILE A 27 2.44 -28.07 -0.50
N ILE A 28 2.61 -28.43 0.77
CA ILE A 28 2.05 -27.69 1.91
C ILE A 28 2.48 -26.23 1.96
N ARG A 29 3.67 -25.96 1.47
CA ARG A 29 4.29 -24.65 1.53
C ARG A 29 3.90 -23.74 0.35
N LYS A 30 3.59 -24.32 -0.80
CA LYS A 30 3.37 -23.57 -2.04
C LYS A 30 1.91 -23.58 -2.48
N ASP A 31 1.24 -24.70 -2.27
CA ASP A 31 -0.10 -24.92 -2.79
C ASP A 31 -1.13 -24.37 -1.79
N SER A 32 -2.13 -23.69 -2.33
CA SER A 32 -3.35 -23.35 -1.60
C SER A 32 -4.19 -24.61 -1.35
N LEU A 33 -5.13 -24.56 -0.41
CA LEU A 33 -6.10 -25.64 -0.23
C LEU A 33 -6.86 -25.95 -1.53
N GLU A 34 -7.28 -24.92 -2.26
CA GLU A 34 -7.87 -25.02 -3.60
C GLU A 34 -6.96 -25.82 -4.56
N THR A 35 -5.69 -25.44 -4.66
CA THR A 35 -4.71 -26.11 -5.53
C THR A 35 -4.52 -27.57 -5.12
N MET A 36 -4.50 -27.89 -3.82
CA MET A 36 -4.40 -29.26 -3.34
C MET A 36 -5.63 -30.10 -3.74
N LEU A 37 -6.83 -29.52 -3.67
CA LEU A 37 -8.07 -30.19 -4.08
C LEU A 37 -8.11 -30.42 -5.61
N LEU A 38 -7.66 -29.45 -6.40
CA LEU A 38 -7.49 -29.59 -7.86
C LEU A 38 -6.47 -30.69 -8.20
N ASN A 39 -5.32 -30.69 -7.53
CA ASN A 39 -4.26 -31.67 -7.71
C ASN A 39 -4.73 -33.08 -7.32
N LEU A 40 -5.58 -33.20 -6.30
CA LEU A 40 -6.17 -34.47 -5.88
C LEU A 40 -7.06 -35.06 -6.98
N ARG A 41 -7.93 -34.22 -7.59
CA ARG A 41 -8.83 -34.65 -8.67
C ARG A 41 -8.08 -35.02 -9.95
N SER A 42 -7.13 -34.18 -10.35
CA SER A 42 -6.32 -34.40 -11.56
C SER A 42 -5.24 -35.47 -11.39
N GLN A 43 -5.00 -35.94 -10.16
CA GLN A 43 -3.90 -36.83 -9.77
C GLN A 43 -2.52 -36.31 -10.22
N HIS A 44 -2.41 -35.00 -10.39
CA HIS A 44 -1.25 -34.32 -10.91
C HIS A 44 -0.88 -33.15 -9.99
N SER A 45 0.41 -33.03 -9.66
CA SER A 45 0.96 -31.83 -9.04
C SER A 45 2.37 -31.64 -9.58
N LYS A 46 2.67 -30.42 -10.01
CA LYS A 46 3.97 -30.02 -10.55
C LYS A 46 5.13 -30.28 -9.58
N GLU A 47 4.84 -30.38 -8.29
CA GLU A 47 5.86 -30.67 -7.26
C GLU A 47 6.36 -32.12 -7.31
N PHE A 48 5.60 -33.06 -7.88
CA PHE A 48 6.13 -34.41 -8.18
C PHE A 48 7.11 -34.39 -9.35
N ASP A 49 6.87 -33.56 -10.36
CA ASP A 49 7.69 -33.46 -11.58
C ASP A 49 9.02 -32.74 -11.32
N ALA A 50 9.06 -31.88 -10.31
CA ALA A 50 10.28 -31.20 -9.84
C ALA A 50 11.37 -32.17 -9.34
N PHE A 51 11.06 -33.47 -9.21
CA PHE A 51 12.00 -34.53 -8.88
C PHE A 51 11.93 -35.62 -9.97
N PRO A 52 12.85 -35.65 -10.94
CA PRO A 52 12.77 -36.55 -12.11
C PRO A 52 12.66 -38.04 -11.76
N LYS A 53 13.21 -38.46 -10.62
CA LYS A 53 13.10 -39.84 -10.10
C LYS A 53 11.73 -40.16 -9.49
N LEU A 54 10.94 -39.15 -9.13
CA LEU A 54 9.60 -39.26 -8.53
C LEU A 54 8.45 -39.00 -9.52
N GLY A 55 8.74 -38.56 -10.75
CA GLY A 55 7.73 -38.44 -11.82
C GLY A 55 7.03 -39.78 -12.13
N GLN A 56 7.68 -40.90 -11.82
CA GLN A 56 7.19 -42.29 -12.02
C GLN A 56 6.45 -42.89 -10.81
N VAL A 57 6.15 -42.08 -9.78
CA VAL A 57 5.40 -42.55 -8.60
C VAL A 57 3.98 -42.95 -9.00
N SER A 58 3.48 -44.07 -8.47
CA SER A 58 2.12 -44.55 -8.75
C SER A 58 1.05 -43.53 -8.34
N ALA A 59 -0.09 -43.53 -9.05
CA ALA A 59 -1.21 -42.63 -8.78
C ALA A 59 -1.66 -42.71 -7.30
N GLU A 60 -1.78 -43.92 -6.75
CA GLU A 60 -2.14 -44.15 -5.34
C GLU A 60 -1.18 -43.45 -4.36
N LYS A 61 0.13 -43.47 -4.63
CA LYS A 61 1.13 -42.80 -3.78
C LYS A 61 1.06 -41.28 -3.90
N LYS A 62 0.75 -40.76 -5.10
CA LYS A 62 0.52 -39.32 -5.32
C LYS A 62 -0.73 -38.87 -4.55
N GLU A 63 -1.84 -39.60 -4.70
CA GLU A 63 -3.11 -39.34 -4.03
C GLU A 63 -2.97 -39.38 -2.50
N ARG A 64 -2.30 -40.41 -1.96
CA ARG A 64 -1.98 -40.52 -0.52
C ARG A 64 -1.14 -39.33 -0.02
N THR A 65 -0.18 -38.88 -0.81
CA THR A 65 0.66 -37.73 -0.46
C THR A 65 -0.17 -36.44 -0.41
N ILE A 66 -1.05 -36.22 -1.40
CA ILE A 66 -1.91 -35.04 -1.46
C ILE A 66 -2.93 -35.06 -0.31
N HIS A 67 -3.57 -36.20 -0.02
CA HIS A 67 -4.46 -36.32 1.14
C HIS A 67 -3.75 -36.02 2.47
N ALA A 68 -2.52 -36.51 2.66
CA ALA A 68 -1.73 -36.19 3.84
C ALA A 68 -1.43 -34.68 3.94
N CYS A 69 -1.20 -34.01 2.81
CA CYS A 69 -1.05 -32.55 2.76
C CYS A 69 -2.35 -31.81 3.11
N ILE A 70 -3.50 -32.27 2.62
CA ILE A 70 -4.81 -31.68 2.91
C ILE A 70 -5.11 -31.77 4.42
N VAL A 71 -4.92 -32.94 5.04
CA VAL A 71 -5.10 -33.11 6.49
C VAL A 71 -4.18 -32.16 7.26
N ALA A 72 -2.90 -32.10 6.90
CA ALA A 72 -1.94 -31.20 7.55
C ALA A 72 -2.30 -29.71 7.36
N LYS A 73 -2.84 -29.33 6.20
CA LYS A 73 -3.27 -27.97 5.90
C LYS A 73 -4.48 -27.58 6.74
N ILE A 74 -5.52 -28.41 6.76
CA ILE A 74 -6.77 -28.15 7.50
C ILE A 74 -6.53 -28.14 9.01
N THR A 75 -5.80 -29.13 9.54
CA THR A 75 -5.46 -29.18 10.98
C THR A 75 -4.49 -28.08 11.42
N GLY A 76 -3.92 -27.32 10.48
CA GLY A 76 -3.14 -26.11 10.73
C GLY A 76 -3.97 -24.82 10.76
N LEU A 77 -5.25 -24.88 10.42
CA LEU A 77 -6.18 -23.74 10.48
C LEU A 77 -6.54 -23.43 11.92
N ASP A 78 -6.75 -22.13 12.19
CA ASP A 78 -7.41 -21.68 13.41
C ASP A 78 -8.86 -22.19 13.41
N LYS A 79 -9.44 -22.48 14.59
CA LYS A 79 -10.85 -22.90 14.69
C LYS A 79 -11.81 -21.71 14.69
N THR A 80 -11.29 -20.51 14.96
CA THR A 80 -12.07 -19.27 15.07
C THR A 80 -11.80 -18.37 13.87
N LEU A 81 -12.02 -18.92 12.66
CA LEU A 81 -11.88 -18.21 11.39
C LEU A 81 -13.12 -17.35 11.11
N TYR A 82 -12.92 -16.30 10.32
CA TYR A 82 -13.99 -15.46 9.77
C TYR A 82 -14.62 -16.15 8.54
N ILE A 83 -15.41 -17.20 8.78
CA ILE A 83 -16.11 -17.99 7.75
C ILE A 83 -17.51 -18.36 8.26
N ASN A 84 -18.46 -18.57 7.34
CA ASN A 84 -19.81 -19.02 7.69
C ASN A 84 -19.89 -20.55 7.93
N SER A 85 -21.07 -21.02 8.32
CA SER A 85 -21.35 -22.44 8.59
C SER A 85 -21.12 -23.36 7.39
N ASP A 86 -21.41 -22.91 6.17
CA ASP A 86 -21.26 -23.74 4.97
C ASP A 86 -19.78 -24.03 4.68
N HIS A 87 -18.92 -23.03 4.87
CA HIS A 87 -17.47 -23.19 4.79
C HIS A 87 -16.93 -24.14 5.86
N GLU A 88 -17.46 -24.08 7.09
CA GLU A 88 -17.09 -25.00 8.17
C GLU A 88 -17.47 -26.46 7.84
N VAL A 89 -18.70 -26.67 7.34
CA VAL A 89 -19.16 -27.99 6.89
C VAL A 89 -18.25 -28.52 5.78
N PHE A 90 -17.94 -27.70 4.77
CA PHE A 90 -17.04 -28.07 3.69
C PHE A 90 -15.65 -28.50 4.17
N ILE A 91 -15.02 -27.73 5.08
CA ILE A 91 -13.71 -28.10 5.64
C ILE A 91 -13.79 -29.47 6.33
N ASN A 92 -14.83 -29.69 7.14
CA ASN A 92 -15.00 -30.95 7.85
C ASN A 92 -15.19 -32.11 6.87
N GLU A 93 -16.03 -31.97 5.85
CA GLU A 93 -16.23 -33.02 4.83
C GLU A 93 -14.92 -33.37 4.11
N VAL A 94 -14.15 -32.36 3.68
CA VAL A 94 -12.85 -32.56 3.01
C VAL A 94 -11.86 -33.26 3.94
N LEU A 95 -11.83 -32.87 5.21
CA LEU A 95 -10.97 -33.46 6.23
C LEU A 95 -11.33 -34.93 6.46
N PHE A 96 -12.59 -35.24 6.74
CA PHE A 96 -13.06 -36.60 6.99
C PHE A 96 -12.87 -37.50 5.77
N LYS A 97 -13.13 -37.00 4.56
CA LYS A 97 -12.84 -37.72 3.32
C LYS A 97 -11.35 -38.10 3.22
N SER A 98 -10.46 -37.15 3.53
CA SER A 98 -9.02 -37.38 3.48
C SER A 98 -8.53 -38.34 4.58
N LEU A 99 -9.07 -38.20 5.80
CA LEU A 99 -8.74 -39.09 6.92
C LEU A 99 -9.19 -40.53 6.63
N ARG A 100 -10.42 -40.73 6.13
CA ARG A 100 -10.92 -42.06 5.73
C ARG A 100 -10.03 -42.68 4.65
N PHE A 101 -9.61 -41.90 3.64
CA PHE A 101 -8.70 -42.38 2.61
C PHE A 101 -7.36 -42.85 3.19
N LEU A 102 -6.74 -42.05 4.07
CA LEU A 102 -5.43 -42.35 4.64
C LEU A 102 -5.46 -43.55 5.60
N SER A 103 -6.56 -43.70 6.35
CA SER A 103 -6.74 -44.75 7.35
C SER A 103 -7.27 -46.07 6.78
N LYS A 104 -7.81 -46.08 5.55
CA LYS A 104 -8.39 -47.27 4.89
C LYS A 104 -7.51 -48.52 4.94
N ARG A 105 -6.18 -48.36 4.84
CA ARG A 105 -5.23 -49.48 4.88
C ARG A 105 -4.96 -50.01 6.29
N ALA A 106 -5.08 -49.17 7.31
CA ALA A 106 -4.87 -49.54 8.70
C ALA A 106 -6.13 -50.14 9.34
N LEU A 107 -7.30 -49.78 8.81
CA LEU A 107 -8.60 -50.14 9.37
C LEU A 107 -9.29 -51.30 8.64
N GLU A 108 -8.74 -51.76 7.51
CA GLU A 108 -9.11 -53.00 6.80
C GLU A 108 -10.62 -53.18 6.45
N PHE A 109 -11.46 -52.15 6.53
CA PHE A 109 -12.87 -52.17 6.13
C PHE A 109 -13.31 -50.89 5.39
N THR A 110 -14.35 -51.01 4.55
CA THR A 110 -14.78 -49.97 3.60
C THR A 110 -15.86 -49.02 4.11
N ASP A 111 -16.57 -49.34 5.20
CA ASP A 111 -17.70 -48.55 5.75
C ASP A 111 -17.60 -48.39 7.27
N GLU A 112 -16.58 -47.69 7.75
CA GLU A 112 -16.44 -47.43 9.18
C GLU A 112 -17.17 -46.17 9.63
N SER A 113 -17.76 -46.25 10.83
CA SER A 113 -18.37 -45.10 11.50
C SER A 113 -17.30 -44.08 11.91
N ASP A 114 -17.72 -42.82 12.07
CA ASP A 114 -16.81 -41.76 12.53
C ASP A 114 -16.18 -42.07 13.90
N GLU A 115 -16.87 -42.85 14.74
CA GLU A 115 -16.35 -43.29 16.03
C GLU A 115 -15.09 -44.16 15.90
N THR A 116 -15.09 -45.13 14.97
CA THR A 116 -13.92 -46.01 14.75
C THR A 116 -12.72 -45.23 14.21
N LEU A 117 -12.97 -44.30 13.29
CA LEU A 117 -11.95 -43.39 12.80
C LEU A 117 -11.37 -42.52 13.94
N LEU A 118 -12.23 -41.96 14.79
CA LEU A 118 -11.80 -41.14 15.92
C LEU A 118 -10.99 -41.93 16.94
N ASP A 119 -11.37 -43.17 17.25
CA ASP A 119 -10.60 -44.05 18.14
C ASP A 119 -9.21 -44.38 17.56
N TYR A 120 -9.12 -44.64 16.25
CA TYR A 120 -7.85 -44.81 15.57
C TYR A 120 -6.98 -43.55 15.64
N LEU A 121 -7.57 -42.38 15.35
CA LEU A 121 -6.85 -41.11 15.43
C LEU A 121 -6.39 -40.82 16.86
N LYS A 122 -7.19 -41.11 17.86
CA LYS A 122 -6.82 -40.94 19.28
C LYS A 122 -5.56 -41.73 19.64
N LEU A 123 -5.41 -42.93 19.10
CA LEU A 123 -4.29 -43.83 19.37
C LEU A 123 -3.07 -43.55 18.50
N ALA A 124 -3.25 -43.42 17.19
CA ALA A 124 -2.16 -43.33 16.21
C ALA A 124 -1.79 -41.89 15.80
N HIS A 125 -2.74 -40.96 15.90
CA HIS A 125 -2.63 -39.57 15.42
C HIS A 125 -3.21 -38.56 16.42
N SER A 126 -2.81 -38.68 17.69
CA SER A 126 -3.47 -38.04 18.84
C SER A 126 -3.59 -36.51 18.76
N LYS A 127 -2.72 -35.83 18.01
CA LYS A 127 -2.79 -34.37 17.79
C LYS A 127 -3.88 -33.98 16.81
N THR A 128 -4.06 -34.72 15.71
CA THR A 128 -5.18 -34.57 14.77
C THR A 128 -6.50 -34.79 15.51
N TYR A 129 -6.56 -35.85 16.33
CA TYR A 129 -7.70 -36.09 17.23
C TYR A 129 -7.94 -34.91 18.17
N GLN A 130 -6.91 -34.39 18.84
CA GLN A 130 -7.05 -33.21 19.70
C GLN A 130 -7.54 -31.98 18.92
N TRP A 131 -7.08 -31.72 17.70
CA TRP A 131 -7.59 -30.59 16.90
C TRP A 131 -9.07 -30.75 16.55
N LEU A 132 -9.52 -31.96 16.26
CA LEU A 132 -10.94 -32.27 16.03
C LEU A 132 -11.80 -32.03 17.28
N HIS A 133 -11.23 -32.22 18.48
CA HIS A 133 -11.93 -32.12 19.77
C HIS A 133 -11.62 -30.86 20.59
N LYS A 134 -10.76 -29.96 20.11
CA LYS A 134 -10.43 -28.70 20.80
C LYS A 134 -11.68 -27.82 20.86
N SER A 135 -12.08 -27.43 22.07
CA SER A 135 -12.99 -26.32 22.29
C SER A 135 -12.21 -24.99 22.26
N ASP A 136 -12.89 -23.90 21.90
CA ASP A 136 -12.32 -22.59 21.55
C ASP A 136 -11.43 -21.91 22.61
N ASN A 137 -11.29 -22.48 23.81
CA ASN A 137 -10.65 -21.84 24.97
C ASN A 137 -9.46 -22.62 25.60
N GLU A 138 -8.98 -23.71 25.02
CA GLU A 138 -7.78 -24.35 25.57
C GLU A 138 -6.49 -23.64 25.14
N ASP A 139 -6.01 -22.82 26.06
CA ASP A 139 -4.72 -22.13 26.05
C ASP A 139 -3.61 -22.98 25.43
N ARG A 140 -2.86 -22.33 24.54
CA ARG A 140 -1.62 -22.83 23.96
C ARG A 140 -0.70 -23.31 25.08
N ARG A 141 -0.72 -24.61 25.38
CA ARG A 141 0.35 -25.22 26.18
C ARG A 141 1.67 -24.97 25.45
N THR A 142 2.43 -24.04 26.01
CA THR A 142 3.84 -23.77 25.80
C THR A 142 4.62 -25.06 26.06
N LEU A 143 4.78 -25.88 25.04
CA LEU A 143 5.87 -26.87 24.99
C LEU A 143 7.07 -26.19 24.36
N ALA A 144 7.89 -25.59 25.22
CA ALA A 144 9.18 -25.05 24.89
C ALA A 144 10.11 -26.17 24.40
N ILE A 145 10.52 -26.11 23.13
CA ILE A 145 11.93 -26.11 22.68
C ILE A 145 11.97 -25.21 21.43
N ARG A 146 12.55 -24.00 21.55
CA ARG A 146 12.89 -23.15 20.39
C ARG A 146 14.14 -23.71 19.70
N LYS A 147 14.12 -23.82 18.37
CA LYS A 147 15.32 -23.86 17.50
C LYS A 147 15.22 -22.77 16.42
N ARG A 148 16.37 -22.27 15.98
CA ARG A 148 16.65 -21.05 15.16
C ARG A 148 15.86 -20.81 13.86
N PHE A 149 14.88 -21.64 13.52
CA PHE A 149 13.97 -21.44 12.38
C PHE A 149 12.55 -21.89 12.77
N GLN A 150 11.87 -21.11 13.61
CA GLN A 150 10.40 -21.11 13.63
C GLN A 150 9.92 -20.52 12.30
N ASN A 151 9.89 -21.37 11.28
CA ASN A 151 9.61 -21.00 9.90
C ASN A 151 8.08 -20.96 9.66
N THR A 152 7.34 -20.24 10.51
CA THR A 152 5.96 -19.77 10.16
C THR A 152 5.98 -18.91 8.89
N ARG A 153 7.16 -18.41 8.51
CA ARG A 153 7.55 -17.66 7.29
C ARG A 153 6.94 -18.15 5.96
N ARG A 154 6.36 -19.35 5.89
CA ARG A 154 6.05 -20.09 4.65
C ARG A 154 4.76 -20.91 4.64
N TYR A 155 3.94 -20.87 5.69
CA TYR A 155 2.74 -21.73 5.77
C TYR A 155 1.45 -21.08 5.22
N PHE A 156 1.38 -19.74 5.19
CA PHE A 156 0.22 -19.00 4.71
C PHE A 156 0.71 -17.73 4.01
N ARG A 157 1.27 -17.90 2.81
CA ARG A 157 1.36 -16.79 1.86
C ARG A 157 0.11 -16.85 1.03
N TYR A 158 -0.79 -15.92 1.27
CA TYR A 158 -2.08 -15.92 0.61
C TYR A 158 -2.56 -14.50 0.39
N ARG A 159 -3.63 -14.35 -0.38
CA ARG A 159 -4.34 -13.08 -0.51
C ARG A 159 -5.58 -13.13 0.40
N ALA A 160 -5.65 -12.28 1.41
CA ALA A 160 -6.89 -11.96 2.10
C ALA A 160 -7.66 -10.84 1.37
N LYS A 161 -8.95 -10.68 1.68
CA LYS A 161 -9.69 -9.46 1.33
C LYS A 161 -9.17 -8.32 2.22
N LEU A 162 -8.20 -7.59 1.71
CA LEU A 162 -7.58 -6.49 2.42
C LEU A 162 -7.29 -5.33 1.49
N LYS A 163 -7.33 -4.16 2.10
CA LYS A 163 -6.89 -2.89 1.55
C LYS A 163 -5.64 -2.46 2.32
N TYR A 164 -4.68 -1.83 1.65
CA TYR A 164 -3.49 -1.31 2.33
C TYR A 164 -3.14 0.11 1.87
N HIS A 165 -2.42 0.81 2.75
CA HIS A 165 -1.66 2.01 2.42
C HIS A 165 -0.34 2.01 3.19
N PHE A 166 0.64 2.78 2.72
CA PHE A 166 1.94 2.86 3.40
C PHE A 166 2.50 4.27 3.45
N ILE A 167 3.33 4.49 4.47
CA ILE A 167 4.13 5.70 4.66
C ILE A 167 5.60 5.29 4.67
N ARG A 168 6.42 5.93 3.85
CA ARG A 168 7.88 5.72 3.86
C ARG A 168 8.51 6.61 4.92
N ILE A 169 9.24 6.00 5.86
CA ILE A 169 10.03 6.72 6.88
C ILE A 169 11.49 6.91 6.41
N GLY A 170 12.02 5.98 5.62
CA GLY A 170 13.41 5.96 5.13
C GLY A 170 14.33 4.97 5.87
N SER A 171 15.59 4.90 5.46
CA SER A 171 16.62 3.99 6.01
C SER A 171 17.30 4.60 7.25
N GLN A 172 17.49 3.79 8.30
CA GLN A 172 18.38 4.13 9.43
C GLN A 172 19.85 3.72 9.20
N GLU A 173 20.12 2.96 8.13
CA GLU A 173 21.42 2.35 7.85
C GLU A 173 21.85 2.69 6.40
N GLY A 174 22.65 3.75 6.26
CA GLY A 174 23.37 4.08 5.01
C GLY A 174 22.61 4.96 4.00
N LYS A 175 23.35 5.92 3.42
CA LYS A 175 22.97 6.67 2.21
C LYS A 175 23.37 5.83 0.99
N GLU A 176 22.58 4.85 0.59
CA GLU A 176 22.71 4.27 -0.75
C GLU A 176 21.80 5.04 -1.71
N GLU A 177 22.38 5.50 -2.82
CA GLU A 177 21.70 6.19 -3.91
C GLU A 177 20.83 5.16 -4.66
N LEU A 178 19.52 5.40 -4.71
CA LEU A 178 18.60 4.61 -5.54
C LEU A 178 18.78 5.03 -7.02
N THR A 179 17.94 4.57 -7.95
CA THR A 179 17.77 5.17 -9.31
C THR A 179 16.32 4.94 -9.77
N GLY A 180 15.58 5.98 -10.21
CA GLY A 180 14.22 5.86 -10.81
C GLY A 180 13.21 6.95 -10.38
N ASP A 181 12.29 7.38 -11.26
CA ASP A 181 11.44 8.57 -11.08
C ASP A 181 10.64 8.62 -9.74
N ILE A 182 10.67 9.76 -9.04
CA ILE A 182 9.90 10.00 -7.81
C ILE A 182 8.49 10.52 -8.15
N TYR A 183 7.49 9.90 -7.53
CA TYR A 183 6.16 10.50 -7.33
C TYR A 183 6.06 11.08 -5.91
N THR A 184 5.43 12.25 -5.82
CA THR A 184 5.75 13.28 -4.83
C THR A 184 4.90 13.20 -3.56
N THR A 185 5.29 13.94 -2.52
CA THR A 185 4.71 13.94 -1.16
C THR A 185 3.18 14.05 -1.19
N GLY A 186 2.44 13.01 -0.81
CA GLY A 186 0.97 13.07 -0.74
C GLY A 186 0.44 13.87 0.46
N ILE A 187 0.89 15.11 0.64
CA ILE A 187 0.35 16.07 1.62
C ILE A 187 -0.39 17.13 0.84
N GLN A 188 -1.72 17.22 1.02
CA GLN A 188 -2.55 18.29 0.47
C GLN A 188 -2.30 19.61 1.24
N HIS A 189 -1.29 20.37 0.83
CA HIS A 189 -1.02 21.70 1.38
C HIS A 189 -2.09 22.73 0.97
N PHE A 190 -2.80 22.45 -0.14
CA PHE A 190 -3.95 23.22 -0.60
C PHE A 190 -5.25 22.68 0.00
N THR A 191 -5.45 22.92 1.30
CA THR A 191 -6.71 22.60 1.97
C THR A 191 -7.85 23.48 1.43
N LYS A 192 -9.10 23.09 1.67
CA LYS A 192 -10.29 23.87 1.30
C LYS A 192 -10.20 25.33 1.80
N ILE A 193 -9.79 25.52 3.06
CA ILE A 193 -9.65 26.85 3.68
C ILE A 193 -8.57 27.69 2.99
N VAL A 194 -7.44 27.07 2.64
CA VAL A 194 -6.35 27.75 1.93
C VAL A 194 -6.79 28.19 0.54
N ASN A 195 -7.48 27.30 -0.20
CA ASN A 195 -8.03 27.62 -1.52
C ASN A 195 -9.07 28.74 -1.44
N GLU A 196 -10.03 28.67 -0.51
CA GLU A 196 -11.01 29.74 -0.29
C GLU A 196 -10.33 31.08 -0.02
N LYS A 197 -9.24 31.10 0.76
CA LYS A 197 -8.49 32.32 1.05
C LYS A 197 -7.76 32.87 -0.19
N LEU A 198 -7.14 32.00 -0.99
CA LEU A 198 -6.50 32.39 -2.26
C LEU A 198 -7.56 32.96 -3.24
N ASP A 199 -8.72 32.32 -3.34
CA ASP A 199 -9.80 32.75 -4.22
C ASP A 199 -10.37 34.11 -3.81
N ILE A 200 -10.52 34.37 -2.50
CA ILE A 200 -10.92 35.68 -1.97
C ILE A 200 -9.88 36.76 -2.32
N LEU A 201 -8.59 36.47 -2.12
CA LEU A 201 -7.51 37.41 -2.44
C LEU A 201 -7.47 37.71 -3.95
N HIS A 202 -7.64 36.70 -4.79
CA HIS A 202 -7.73 36.85 -6.25
C HIS A 202 -8.91 37.74 -6.67
N ALA A 203 -10.10 37.49 -6.12
CA ALA A 203 -11.30 38.27 -6.42
C ALA A 203 -11.16 39.73 -5.97
N ASN A 204 -10.59 39.97 -4.79
CA ASN A 204 -10.33 41.31 -4.28
C ASN A 204 -9.31 42.06 -5.15
N TYR A 205 -8.19 41.40 -5.49
CA TYR A 205 -7.17 41.95 -6.38
C TYR A 205 -7.78 42.38 -7.72
N HIS A 206 -8.50 41.48 -8.39
CA HIS A 206 -9.11 41.73 -9.69
C HIS A 206 -10.12 42.89 -9.64
N THR A 207 -10.91 42.98 -8.57
CA THR A 207 -11.87 44.07 -8.38
C THR A 207 -11.16 45.40 -8.20
N ASN A 208 -10.16 45.44 -7.32
CA ASN A 208 -9.41 46.64 -6.97
C ASN A 208 -8.58 47.16 -8.16
N ILE A 209 -7.87 46.28 -8.87
CA ILE A 209 -7.02 46.69 -10.00
C ILE A 209 -7.86 47.16 -11.19
N ARG A 210 -9.03 46.54 -11.42
CA ARG A 210 -9.97 46.98 -12.46
C ARG A 210 -10.52 48.37 -12.17
N GLN A 211 -10.90 48.64 -10.92
CA GLN A 211 -11.39 49.96 -10.51
C GLN A 211 -10.29 51.02 -10.58
N ALA A 212 -9.04 50.66 -10.25
CA ALA A 212 -7.91 51.57 -10.28
C ALA A 212 -7.43 51.91 -11.71
N LEU A 213 -7.36 50.92 -12.61
CA LEU A 213 -6.58 51.05 -13.84
C LEU A 213 -7.34 50.75 -15.14
N ALA A 214 -8.39 49.93 -15.15
CA ALA A 214 -8.94 49.40 -16.42
C ALA A 214 -9.45 50.48 -17.39
N LYS A 215 -10.04 51.55 -16.86
CA LYS A 215 -10.47 52.71 -17.66
C LYS A 215 -9.39 53.77 -17.86
N PRO A 216 -8.70 54.26 -16.80
CA PRO A 216 -7.75 55.36 -16.96
C PRO A 216 -6.43 54.94 -17.60
N PHE A 217 -5.98 53.69 -17.38
CA PHE A 217 -4.68 53.18 -17.83
C PHE A 217 -4.79 51.72 -18.29
N PRO A 218 -5.47 51.44 -19.43
CA PRO A 218 -5.78 50.08 -19.86
C PRO A 218 -4.54 49.23 -20.13
N ALA A 219 -3.46 49.83 -20.65
CA ALA A 219 -2.20 49.11 -20.88
C ALA A 219 -1.55 48.68 -19.55
N ALA A 220 -1.54 49.55 -18.54
CA ALA A 220 -1.06 49.20 -17.20
C ALA A 220 -1.95 48.12 -16.57
N TYR A 221 -3.27 48.21 -16.72
CA TYR A 221 -4.18 47.16 -16.25
C TYR A 221 -3.83 45.78 -16.83
N GLN A 222 -3.55 45.69 -18.13
CA GLN A 222 -3.14 44.42 -18.76
C GLN A 222 -1.83 43.89 -18.17
N LEU A 223 -0.84 44.75 -17.92
CA LEU A 223 0.40 44.36 -17.25
C LEU A 223 0.14 43.72 -15.88
N PHE A 224 -0.76 44.32 -15.09
CA PHE A 224 -1.14 43.76 -13.79
C PHE A 224 -1.92 42.43 -13.90
N MET A 225 -2.71 42.24 -14.96
CA MET A 225 -3.37 40.96 -15.22
C MET A 225 -2.36 39.85 -15.51
N VAL A 226 -1.29 40.14 -16.26
CA VAL A 226 -0.20 39.18 -16.50
C VAL A 226 0.47 38.75 -15.18
N VAL A 227 0.63 39.68 -14.23
CA VAL A 227 1.26 39.39 -12.93
C VAL A 227 0.44 38.38 -12.12
N ILE A 228 -0.89 38.54 -12.07
CA ILE A 228 -1.75 37.60 -11.33
C ILE A 228 -1.88 36.25 -12.07
N GLU A 229 -1.84 36.24 -13.40
CA GLU A 229 -1.79 35.00 -14.19
C GLU A 229 -0.54 34.17 -13.88
N ARG A 230 0.63 34.82 -13.72
CA ARG A 230 1.86 34.13 -13.27
C ARG A 230 1.69 33.50 -11.89
N LEU A 231 1.04 34.19 -10.94
CA LEU A 231 0.76 33.65 -9.61
C LEU A 231 -0.23 32.48 -9.61
N GLU A 232 -1.30 32.56 -10.40
CA GLU A 232 -2.27 31.46 -10.56
C GLU A 232 -1.60 30.23 -11.20
N TYR A 233 -0.70 30.44 -12.16
CA TYR A 233 0.10 29.36 -12.72
C TYR A 233 1.00 28.72 -11.65
N LEU A 234 1.70 29.53 -10.85
CA LEU A 234 2.52 29.05 -9.74
C LEU A 234 1.69 28.28 -8.71
N ARG A 235 0.47 28.74 -8.38
CA ARG A 235 -0.50 28.01 -7.56
C ARG A 235 -0.82 26.64 -8.16
N LYS A 236 -1.12 26.57 -9.45
CA LYS A 236 -1.43 25.31 -10.16
C LYS A 236 -0.26 24.33 -10.06
N VAL A 237 0.97 24.81 -10.28
CA VAL A 237 2.17 23.97 -10.19
C VAL A 237 2.40 23.48 -8.76
N LEU A 238 2.41 24.37 -7.77
CA LEU A 238 2.58 23.98 -6.35
C LEU A 238 1.49 23.01 -5.89
N ASN A 239 0.25 23.17 -6.36
CA ASN A 239 -0.84 22.25 -6.06
C ASN A 239 -0.59 20.88 -6.71
N GLY A 240 -0.21 20.86 -7.99
CA GLY A 240 0.16 19.61 -8.69
C GLY A 240 1.32 18.87 -8.02
N ILE A 241 2.34 19.61 -7.56
CA ILE A 241 3.46 19.10 -6.75
C ILE A 241 2.96 18.45 -5.44
N SER A 242 2.01 19.11 -4.77
CA SER A 242 1.43 18.72 -3.48
C SER A 242 0.51 17.49 -3.56
N VAL A 243 -0.18 17.27 -4.69
CA VAL A 243 -1.12 16.13 -4.85
C VAL A 243 -0.59 15.03 -5.76
N GLY A 244 0.61 15.17 -6.32
CA GLY A 244 1.23 14.16 -7.19
C GLY A 244 0.63 14.07 -8.60
N VAL A 245 -0.04 15.13 -9.07
CA VAL A 245 -0.69 15.17 -10.39
C VAL A 245 -0.13 16.36 -11.18
N LEU A 246 1.11 16.24 -11.65
CA LEU A 246 1.77 17.31 -12.42
C LEU A 246 2.58 16.74 -13.60
N PRO A 247 2.33 17.21 -14.84
CA PRO A 247 3.23 16.97 -15.97
C PRO A 247 4.56 17.72 -15.78
N ILE A 248 5.58 17.04 -15.24
CA ILE A 248 6.84 17.66 -14.77
C ILE A 248 7.53 18.48 -15.86
N GLU A 249 7.66 17.96 -17.08
CA GLU A 249 8.40 18.63 -18.15
C GLU A 249 7.68 19.88 -18.68
N GLU A 250 6.34 19.88 -18.69
CA GLU A 250 5.55 21.07 -19.02
C GLU A 250 5.69 22.13 -17.93
N ALA A 251 5.65 21.72 -16.66
CA ALA A 251 5.82 22.61 -15.52
C ALA A 251 7.22 23.24 -15.49
N LYS A 252 8.29 22.45 -15.70
CA LYS A 252 9.67 22.95 -15.81
C LYS A 252 9.81 23.97 -16.94
N ARG A 253 9.31 23.65 -18.14
CA ARG A 253 9.37 24.54 -19.30
C ARG A 253 8.69 25.88 -19.02
N SER A 254 7.50 25.83 -18.44
CA SER A 254 6.68 27.03 -18.22
C SER A 254 7.21 27.89 -17.07
N LEU A 255 7.68 27.28 -15.97
CA LEU A 255 8.36 28.00 -14.89
C LEU A 255 9.65 28.65 -15.38
N ARG A 256 10.43 27.93 -16.19
CA ARG A 256 11.66 28.47 -16.78
C ARG A 256 11.35 29.67 -17.69
N GLN A 257 10.35 29.55 -18.56
CA GLN A 257 9.91 30.66 -19.41
C GLN A 257 9.46 31.87 -18.57
N GLY A 258 8.68 31.66 -17.52
CA GLY A 258 8.20 32.74 -16.65
C GLY A 258 9.31 33.49 -15.91
N VAL A 259 10.40 32.80 -15.55
CA VAL A 259 11.58 33.40 -14.90
C VAL A 259 12.52 34.08 -15.91
N GLU A 260 12.62 33.57 -17.14
CA GLU A 260 13.51 34.11 -18.17
C GLU A 260 12.91 35.31 -18.93
N GLU A 261 11.58 35.42 -18.98
CA GLU A 261 10.86 36.52 -19.64
C GLU A 261 10.43 37.58 -18.61
N PRO A 262 11.18 38.69 -18.44
CA PRO A 262 10.77 39.77 -17.55
C PRO A 262 9.52 40.48 -18.08
N LEU A 263 8.77 41.08 -17.16
CA LEU A 263 7.59 41.88 -17.47
C LEU A 263 7.96 43.13 -18.28
N ASP A 264 7.14 43.44 -19.29
CA ASP A 264 7.28 44.68 -20.06
C ASP A 264 6.67 45.87 -19.31
N TYR A 265 7.56 46.70 -18.76
CA TYR A 265 7.20 47.89 -18.00
C TYR A 265 6.93 49.14 -18.84
N ALA A 266 6.97 49.06 -20.18
CA ALA A 266 6.76 50.22 -21.06
C ALA A 266 5.43 50.96 -20.77
N SER A 267 4.39 50.21 -20.37
CA SER A 267 3.07 50.74 -20.00
C SER A 267 3.05 51.59 -18.73
N LEU A 268 4.12 51.55 -17.94
CA LEU A 268 4.31 52.34 -16.71
C LEU A 268 5.34 53.47 -16.87
N SER A 269 5.86 53.69 -18.08
CA SER A 269 6.84 54.75 -18.35
C SER A 269 6.36 56.11 -17.82
N GLY A 270 7.18 56.72 -16.96
CA GLY A 270 6.87 57.98 -16.28
C GLY A 270 6.26 57.86 -14.87
N ASN A 271 5.82 56.67 -14.45
CA ASN A 271 5.44 56.39 -13.07
C ASN A 271 6.44 55.44 -12.39
N ILE A 272 7.63 56.00 -12.12
CA ILE A 272 8.79 55.30 -11.55
C ILE A 272 8.44 54.56 -10.25
N ARG A 273 7.52 55.14 -9.44
CA ARG A 273 7.13 54.54 -8.17
C ARG A 273 6.33 53.26 -8.36
N THR A 274 5.30 53.28 -9.20
CA THR A 274 4.48 52.08 -9.45
C THR A 274 5.29 51.01 -10.16
N GLU A 275 6.16 51.41 -11.10
CA GLU A 275 7.11 50.49 -11.74
C GLU A 275 8.04 49.83 -10.72
N SER A 276 8.66 50.60 -9.81
CA SER A 276 9.54 50.05 -8.77
C SER A 276 8.81 49.06 -7.86
N ILE A 277 7.58 49.36 -7.46
CA ILE A 277 6.78 48.44 -6.64
C ILE A 277 6.52 47.14 -7.38
N LEU A 278 6.16 47.23 -8.67
CA LEU A 278 5.88 46.05 -9.48
C LEU A 278 7.13 45.20 -9.75
N ARG A 279 8.30 45.83 -9.89
CA ARG A 279 9.60 45.14 -9.94
C ARG A 279 9.90 44.39 -8.64
N ASP A 280 9.62 45.00 -7.48
CA ASP A 280 9.80 44.32 -6.18
C ASP A 280 8.85 43.10 -6.04
N PHE A 281 7.65 43.16 -6.65
CA PHE A 281 6.72 42.01 -6.72
C PHE A 281 7.18 40.94 -7.71
N GLU A 282 7.65 41.34 -8.90
CA GLU A 282 8.24 40.42 -9.88
C GLU A 282 9.38 39.63 -9.24
N GLU A 283 10.30 40.31 -8.54
CA GLU A 283 11.42 39.66 -7.84
C GLU A 283 10.94 38.59 -6.84
N LYS A 284 9.84 38.84 -6.12
CA LYS A 284 9.25 37.86 -5.19
C LYS A 284 8.64 36.66 -5.91
N ILE A 285 7.87 36.90 -6.97
CA ILE A 285 7.24 35.84 -7.77
C ILE A 285 8.33 34.98 -8.44
N ASP A 286 9.37 35.63 -8.97
CA ASP A 286 10.52 34.97 -9.60
C ASP A 286 11.32 34.18 -8.58
N GLN A 287 11.51 34.69 -7.36
CA GLN A 287 12.17 33.94 -6.30
C GLN A 287 11.44 32.63 -5.99
N ILE A 288 10.11 32.66 -5.84
CA ILE A 288 9.32 31.45 -5.57
C ILE A 288 9.32 30.54 -6.79
N SER A 289 9.16 31.08 -8.00
CA SER A 289 9.12 30.32 -9.26
C SER A 289 10.45 29.66 -9.56
N ALA A 290 11.57 30.37 -9.44
CA ALA A 290 12.92 29.85 -9.62
C ALA A 290 13.29 28.84 -8.54
N SER A 291 12.82 29.03 -7.30
CA SER A 291 13.03 28.04 -6.23
C SER A 291 12.17 26.80 -6.45
N THR A 292 10.95 26.93 -6.96
CA THR A 292 10.08 25.82 -7.37
C THR A 292 10.66 25.08 -8.57
N LEU A 293 11.21 25.80 -9.55
CA LEU A 293 11.94 25.23 -10.68
C LEU A 293 13.17 24.47 -10.19
N THR A 294 13.98 25.09 -9.33
CA THR A 294 15.15 24.45 -8.71
C THR A 294 14.73 23.20 -7.94
N LEU A 295 13.62 23.27 -7.20
CA LEU A 295 13.02 22.14 -6.50
C LEU A 295 12.65 21.05 -7.50
N LEU A 296 11.99 21.34 -8.63
CA LEU A 296 11.64 20.35 -9.67
C LEU A 296 12.86 19.81 -10.45
N GLU A 297 13.90 20.60 -10.65
CA GLU A 297 15.13 20.22 -11.37
C GLU A 297 16.05 19.37 -10.48
N LYS A 298 16.12 19.72 -9.18
CA LYS A 298 16.85 18.94 -8.17
C LYS A 298 16.02 17.80 -7.59
N SER A 299 14.71 17.78 -7.85
CA SER A 299 13.84 16.64 -7.59
C SER A 299 14.35 15.50 -8.43
N THR A 300 15.28 14.78 -7.85
CA THR A 300 15.74 13.51 -8.35
C THR A 300 14.91 12.44 -7.67
N PRO A 301 14.82 11.27 -8.30
CA PRO A 301 14.63 9.98 -7.64
C PRO A 301 15.13 9.76 -6.18
N HIS A 302 16.03 10.61 -5.63
CA HIS A 302 16.80 10.40 -4.39
C HIS A 302 16.78 11.55 -3.38
N GLN A 303 16.28 12.72 -3.78
CA GLN A 303 16.12 13.89 -2.91
C GLN A 303 14.65 14.32 -2.96
N LEU A 304 13.90 13.99 -1.90
CA LEU A 304 12.60 14.60 -1.67
C LEU A 304 12.81 16.09 -1.48
N TYR A 305 12.21 16.88 -2.37
CA TYR A 305 12.04 18.34 -2.34
C TYR A 305 12.96 19.15 -1.41
N ASP A 306 14.28 19.04 -1.56
CA ASP A 306 15.22 19.92 -0.84
C ASP A 306 15.35 21.25 -1.58
N GLY A 307 14.33 22.09 -1.38
CA GLY A 307 14.25 23.43 -1.96
C GLY A 307 15.02 24.46 -1.12
N PRO A 308 15.67 25.46 -1.73
CA PRO A 308 16.31 26.53 -0.98
C PRO A 308 15.29 27.29 -0.12
N VAL A 309 15.73 27.70 1.08
CA VAL A 309 14.96 28.62 1.94
C VAL A 309 14.88 29.98 1.25
N LEU A 310 13.66 30.47 1.06
CA LEU A 310 13.41 31.77 0.44
C LEU A 310 13.95 32.89 1.33
N LYS A 311 14.63 33.87 0.73
CA LYS A 311 15.18 35.03 1.45
C LYS A 311 14.11 36.11 1.58
N GLN A 312 14.12 36.85 2.68
CA GLN A 312 13.31 38.07 2.78
C GLN A 312 13.78 39.11 1.75
N LEU A 313 12.83 39.61 0.96
CA LEU A 313 13.03 40.63 -0.05
C LEU A 313 12.56 42.00 0.43
N LYS A 314 12.81 43.03 -0.38
CA LYS A 314 12.42 44.41 -0.08
C LYS A 314 10.91 44.54 0.12
N ILE A 315 10.11 43.87 -0.72
CA ILE A 315 8.64 43.92 -0.62
C ILE A 315 8.09 43.39 0.70
N ASP A 316 8.79 42.42 1.33
CA ASP A 316 8.40 41.86 2.64
C ASP A 316 8.52 42.91 3.77
N LYS A 317 9.37 43.93 3.59
CA LYS A 317 9.52 45.05 4.53
C LYS A 317 8.54 46.17 4.19
N ASP A 318 8.44 46.51 2.91
CA ASP A 318 7.62 47.63 2.41
C ASP A 318 6.11 47.39 2.61
N ILE A 319 5.67 46.12 2.72
CA ILE A 319 4.26 45.80 2.92
C ILE A 319 3.70 46.34 4.24
N VAL A 320 4.51 46.40 5.30
CA VAL A 320 4.07 46.91 6.62
C VAL A 320 3.65 48.38 6.47
N ASP A 321 4.51 49.16 5.82
CA ASP A 321 4.24 50.53 5.42
C ASP A 321 2.98 50.67 4.56
N TYR A 322 2.74 49.75 3.62
CA TYR A 322 1.57 49.79 2.75
C TYR A 322 0.28 49.51 3.53
N GLN A 323 0.31 48.57 4.47
CA GLN A 323 -0.81 48.28 5.36
C GLN A 323 -1.15 49.49 6.24
N GLU A 324 -0.14 50.13 6.86
CA GLU A 324 -0.35 51.36 7.64
C GLU A 324 -0.88 52.53 6.78
N LYS A 325 -0.38 52.67 5.55
CA LYS A 325 -0.86 53.68 4.60
C LYS A 325 -2.29 53.41 4.15
N ARG A 326 -2.71 52.15 4.05
CA ARG A 326 -4.08 51.77 3.68
C ARG A 326 -5.11 52.24 4.72
N GLU A 327 -4.76 52.22 6.00
CA GLU A 327 -5.64 52.73 7.07
C GLU A 327 -5.93 54.21 6.91
N LYS A 328 -4.94 54.98 6.41
CA LYS A 328 -5.02 56.42 6.18
C LYS A 328 -5.58 56.76 4.79
N ASN A 329 -5.38 55.90 3.79
CA ASN A 329 -5.74 56.12 2.40
C ASN A 329 -6.25 54.83 1.75
N ARG A 330 -7.57 54.75 1.51
CA ARG A 330 -8.25 53.58 0.93
C ARG A 330 -8.17 53.51 -0.59
N SER A 331 -7.00 53.78 -1.16
CA SER A 331 -6.78 53.64 -2.60
C SER A 331 -6.98 52.19 -3.06
N TYR A 332 -7.71 52.00 -4.16
CA TYR A 332 -7.89 50.70 -4.79
C TYR A 332 -6.55 50.11 -5.26
N LEU A 333 -5.66 50.94 -5.82
CA LEU A 333 -4.35 50.49 -6.27
C LEU A 333 -3.49 49.99 -5.09
N LEU A 334 -3.49 50.73 -3.98
CA LEU A 334 -2.77 50.31 -2.76
C LEU A 334 -3.34 49.00 -2.19
N SER A 335 -4.68 48.88 -2.17
CA SER A 335 -5.35 47.65 -1.73
C SER A 335 -4.96 46.46 -2.61
N SER A 336 -4.87 46.65 -3.93
CA SER A 336 -4.44 45.60 -4.86
C SER A 336 -3.00 45.14 -4.61
N PHE A 337 -2.06 46.03 -4.28
CA PHE A 337 -0.70 45.62 -3.91
C PHE A 337 -0.70 44.76 -2.63
N ILE A 338 -1.55 45.09 -1.66
CA ILE A 338 -1.64 44.33 -0.41
C ILE A 338 -2.25 42.94 -0.66
N ASP A 339 -3.30 42.86 -1.48
CA ASP A 339 -3.91 41.58 -1.85
C ASP A 339 -2.92 40.69 -2.61
N LEU A 340 -2.18 41.27 -3.56
CA LEU A 340 -1.14 40.58 -4.34
C LEU A 340 -0.03 40.03 -3.45
N TYR A 341 0.45 40.83 -2.49
CA TYR A 341 1.45 40.38 -1.52
C TYR A 341 0.95 39.21 -0.68
N ASN A 342 -0.25 39.34 -0.10
CA ASN A 342 -0.80 38.29 0.76
C ASN A 342 -1.02 36.99 -0.01
N TYR A 343 -1.34 37.08 -1.31
CA TYR A 343 -1.43 35.94 -2.20
C TYR A 343 -0.05 35.28 -2.37
N ALA A 344 0.95 36.05 -2.79
CA ALA A 344 2.31 35.55 -3.00
C ALA A 344 2.90 34.96 -1.70
N GLN A 345 2.67 35.59 -0.55
CA GLN A 345 3.12 35.12 0.75
C GLN A 345 2.47 33.79 1.14
N LEU A 346 1.20 33.57 0.78
CA LEU A 346 0.53 32.30 1.05
C LEU A 346 1.11 31.18 0.18
N LEU A 347 1.43 31.46 -1.08
CA LEU A 347 2.15 30.51 -1.94
C LEU A 347 3.57 30.22 -1.43
N GLU A 348 4.30 31.23 -0.98
CA GLU A 348 5.62 31.07 -0.33
C GLU A 348 5.54 30.15 0.88
N LYS A 349 4.53 30.31 1.75
CA LYS A 349 4.31 29.42 2.90
C LYS A 349 4.05 27.98 2.46
N ILE A 350 3.26 27.78 1.41
CA ILE A 350 2.99 26.46 0.85
C ILE A 350 4.26 25.85 0.26
N TYR A 351 5.02 26.59 -0.53
CA TYR A 351 6.32 26.16 -1.04
C TYR A 351 7.26 25.73 0.10
N ASN A 352 7.39 26.54 1.15
CA ASN A 352 8.26 26.23 2.29
C ASN A 352 7.79 24.97 3.04
N ASN A 353 6.47 24.74 3.11
CA ASN A 353 5.94 23.51 3.70
C ASN A 353 6.21 22.29 2.83
N ILE A 354 6.07 22.41 1.51
CA ILE A 354 6.40 21.37 0.54
C ILE A 354 7.89 21.03 0.64
N SER A 355 8.76 22.04 0.62
CA SER A 355 10.22 21.85 0.68
C SER A 355 10.70 21.29 2.03
N ALA A 356 9.97 21.53 3.12
CA ALA A 356 10.27 20.98 4.43
C ALA A 356 9.68 19.57 4.65
N SER A 357 8.84 19.06 3.75
CA SER A 357 8.12 17.79 3.95
C SER A 357 8.98 16.59 3.55
N ASN A 358 9.47 15.85 4.57
CA ASN A 358 10.34 14.68 4.40
C ASN A 358 9.59 13.34 4.25
N TYR A 359 8.28 13.33 4.02
CA TYR A 359 7.48 12.10 4.06
C TYR A 359 6.46 12.02 2.92
N ILE A 360 6.32 10.81 2.37
CA ILE A 360 5.24 10.45 1.45
C ILE A 360 4.12 9.84 2.32
N ILE A 361 3.02 10.58 2.50
CA ILE A 361 1.78 10.06 3.08
C ILE A 361 0.85 9.74 1.91
N ILE A 362 0.40 8.49 1.80
CA ILE A 362 -0.74 8.15 0.94
C ILE A 362 -1.99 8.28 1.82
N PHE A 363 -2.94 9.16 1.44
CA PHE A 363 -4.14 9.39 2.25
C PHE A 363 -5.03 8.14 2.36
N PRO A 364 -5.80 7.99 3.46
CA PRO A 364 -6.80 6.94 3.62
C PRO A 364 -7.93 6.94 2.56
N GLU A 365 -8.00 7.90 1.64
CA GLU A 365 -8.92 7.78 0.49
C GLU A 365 -8.34 6.91 -0.65
N TYR A 366 -7.04 6.58 -0.62
CA TYR A 366 -6.32 5.83 -1.64
C TYR A 366 -5.85 4.46 -1.13
N TRP A 367 -6.75 3.70 -0.50
CA TRP A 367 -6.48 2.31 -0.15
C TRP A 367 -6.30 1.46 -1.41
N SER A 368 -5.13 0.84 -1.56
CA SER A 368 -4.84 -0.09 -2.65
C SER A 368 -5.29 -1.51 -2.30
N GLU A 369 -5.84 -2.21 -3.28
CA GLU A 369 -6.09 -3.67 -3.22
C GLU A 369 -5.00 -4.45 -3.99
N HIS A 370 -4.09 -3.76 -4.66
CA HIS A 370 -3.10 -4.34 -5.57
C HIS A 370 -1.83 -4.79 -4.85
N TYR A 371 -1.92 -5.90 -4.11
CA TYR A 371 -0.76 -6.52 -3.49
C TYR A 371 -0.48 -7.93 -4.02
N HIS A 372 0.74 -8.41 -3.80
CA HIS A 372 1.17 -9.73 -4.23
C HIS A 372 0.65 -10.80 -3.28
N ASP A 373 1.14 -10.80 -2.03
CA ASP A 373 0.72 -11.71 -0.97
C ASP A 373 0.97 -11.12 0.41
N ALA A 374 0.31 -11.68 1.41
CA ALA A 374 0.59 -11.40 2.81
C ALA A 374 0.91 -12.70 3.54
N SER A 375 1.68 -12.56 4.62
CA SER A 375 1.93 -13.61 5.59
C SER A 375 1.88 -13.01 6.99
N PRO A 376 1.79 -13.83 8.04
CA PRO A 376 1.84 -13.29 9.39
C PRO A 376 3.08 -12.41 9.62
N VAL A 377 4.24 -12.73 9.05
CA VAL A 377 5.51 -12.05 9.36
C VAL A 377 5.94 -10.98 8.36
N GLY A 378 5.15 -10.73 7.32
CA GLY A 378 5.57 -9.87 6.23
C GLY A 378 4.52 -9.73 5.15
N PHE A 379 4.69 -8.70 4.33
CA PHE A 379 3.72 -8.26 3.34
C PHE A 379 4.45 -7.93 2.03
N SER A 380 3.91 -8.36 0.91
CA SER A 380 4.44 -8.05 -0.41
C SER A 380 3.37 -7.37 -1.25
N PHE A 381 3.70 -6.19 -1.78
CA PHE A 381 2.76 -5.37 -2.53
C PHE A 381 3.38 -4.76 -3.78
N TYR A 382 2.53 -4.23 -4.67
CA TYR A 382 2.99 -3.50 -5.84
C TYR A 382 2.87 -2.00 -5.59
N SER A 383 3.85 -1.25 -6.06
CA SER A 383 3.89 0.19 -5.89
C SER A 383 4.62 0.84 -7.06
N GLU A 384 4.07 1.92 -7.57
CA GLU A 384 4.77 2.83 -8.50
C GLU A 384 5.76 3.71 -7.73
N PHE A 385 5.58 3.87 -6.42
CA PHE A 385 6.47 4.62 -5.55
C PHE A 385 7.74 3.83 -5.23
N LEU A 386 8.87 4.53 -5.30
CA LEU A 386 10.20 3.98 -5.09
C LEU A 386 10.54 3.91 -3.59
N VAL A 387 11.04 2.76 -3.16
CA VAL A 387 11.54 2.50 -1.80
C VAL A 387 12.92 1.85 -1.92
N SER A 388 13.75 1.91 -0.88
CA SER A 388 15.03 1.20 -0.80
C SER A 388 14.90 -0.10 -0.04
N VAL A 389 15.77 -1.06 -0.36
CA VAL A 389 16.07 -2.13 0.58
C VAL A 389 16.56 -1.50 1.90
N ASN A 390 16.10 -2.04 3.02
CA ASN A 390 16.30 -1.53 4.38
C ASN A 390 15.48 -0.29 4.79
N ASP A 391 14.70 0.32 3.89
CA ASP A 391 13.76 1.36 4.30
C ASP A 391 12.78 0.84 5.34
N ILE A 392 12.43 1.71 6.28
CA ILE A 392 11.35 1.47 7.23
C ILE A 392 10.08 2.10 6.66
N LEU A 393 9.00 1.33 6.61
CA LEU A 393 7.66 1.81 6.23
C LEU A 393 6.69 1.63 7.40
N GLU A 394 5.69 2.50 7.51
CA GLU A 394 4.48 2.24 8.30
C GLU A 394 3.41 1.73 7.35
N LEU A 395 2.94 0.49 7.56
CA LEU A 395 1.84 -0.10 6.80
C LEU A 395 0.56 -0.01 7.59
N PHE A 396 -0.52 0.33 6.91
CA PHE A 396 -1.86 0.27 7.44
C PHE A 396 -2.68 -0.68 6.57
N PHE A 397 -3.44 -1.54 7.21
CA PHE A 397 -4.28 -2.54 6.58
C PHE A 397 -5.71 -2.35 7.04
N GLN A 398 -6.65 -2.39 6.10
CA GLN A 398 -8.07 -2.54 6.38
C GLN A 398 -8.45 -3.96 5.97
N LEU A 399 -8.72 -4.78 6.96
CA LEU A 399 -9.03 -6.21 6.79
C LEU A 399 -10.54 -6.41 6.86
N ASP A 400 -11.08 -7.14 5.90
CA ASP A 400 -12.44 -7.66 5.97
C ASP A 400 -12.45 -8.90 6.89
N LEU A 401 -13.15 -8.79 8.01
CA LEU A 401 -13.32 -9.83 9.01
C LEU A 401 -14.74 -10.41 9.03
N SER A 402 -15.51 -10.14 7.98
CA SER A 402 -16.92 -10.54 7.89
C SER A 402 -17.03 -12.05 7.71
N ASP A 403 -17.71 -12.72 8.64
CA ASP A 403 -18.17 -14.10 8.55
C ASP A 403 -19.54 -14.20 7.84
N ASP A 404 -20.35 -13.15 7.95
CA ASP A 404 -21.66 -12.97 7.31
C ASP A 404 -21.54 -12.06 6.08
N PRO A 405 -21.88 -12.53 4.85
CA PRO A 405 -21.79 -11.72 3.63
C PRO A 405 -22.72 -10.49 3.65
N ASP A 406 -23.75 -10.48 4.50
CA ASP A 406 -24.68 -9.37 4.63
C ASP A 406 -24.22 -8.30 5.64
N LYS A 407 -23.11 -8.55 6.37
CA LYS A 407 -22.56 -7.61 7.36
C LYS A 407 -21.07 -7.39 7.16
N ASN A 408 -20.73 -6.16 6.78
CA ASN A 408 -19.34 -5.78 6.64
C ASN A 408 -18.72 -5.40 8.00
N VAL A 409 -17.83 -6.24 8.51
CA VAL A 409 -17.01 -5.98 9.70
C VAL A 409 -15.57 -5.76 9.25
N TYR A 410 -15.03 -4.58 9.54
CA TYR A 410 -13.65 -4.23 9.21
C TYR A 410 -12.83 -3.97 10.46
N ASP A 411 -11.55 -4.37 10.40
CA ASP A 411 -10.54 -3.96 11.38
C ASP A 411 -9.39 -3.24 10.69
N VAL A 412 -8.78 -2.28 11.39
CA VAL A 412 -7.66 -1.48 10.89
C VAL A 412 -6.41 -1.79 11.70
N ILE A 413 -5.42 -2.36 11.02
CA ILE A 413 -4.14 -2.71 11.61
C ILE A 413 -3.07 -1.72 11.16
N HIS A 414 -2.24 -1.27 12.09
CA HIS A 414 -1.03 -0.50 11.81
C HIS A 414 0.21 -1.32 12.19
N GLN A 415 1.17 -1.44 11.26
CA GLN A 415 2.38 -2.22 11.45
C GLN A 415 3.61 -1.57 10.79
N LYS A 416 4.68 -1.37 11.58
CA LYS A 416 5.99 -0.99 11.04
C LYS A 416 6.65 -2.16 10.33
N VAL A 417 7.29 -1.89 9.20
CA VAL A 417 7.97 -2.91 8.39
C VAL A 417 9.32 -2.43 7.90
N LYS A 418 10.21 -3.38 7.61
CA LYS A 418 11.48 -3.15 6.92
C LYS A 418 11.38 -3.74 5.52
N VAL A 419 11.73 -2.97 4.50
CA VAL A 419 11.86 -3.46 3.12
C VAL A 419 13.05 -4.41 3.06
N VAL A 420 12.81 -5.64 2.61
CA VAL A 420 13.84 -6.69 2.53
C VAL A 420 14.22 -7.06 1.11
N ARG A 421 13.35 -6.79 0.14
CA ARG A 421 13.57 -7.09 -1.28
C ARG A 421 12.66 -6.25 -2.15
N ILE A 422 13.18 -5.87 -3.31
CA ILE A 422 12.46 -5.14 -4.36
C ILE A 422 12.72 -5.89 -5.66
N ASP A 423 11.65 -6.23 -6.37
CA ASP A 423 11.72 -6.83 -7.70
C ASP A 423 11.02 -5.87 -8.68
N GLU A 424 11.70 -5.42 -9.73
CA GLU A 424 11.14 -4.54 -10.75
C GLU A 424 10.28 -5.32 -11.76
N HIS A 425 9.12 -4.78 -12.14
CA HIS A 425 8.24 -5.34 -13.16
C HIS A 425 8.02 -4.31 -14.28
N PRO A 426 8.95 -4.25 -15.28
CA PRO A 426 8.95 -3.23 -16.32
C PRO A 426 7.67 -3.21 -17.16
N ASP A 427 7.07 -4.38 -17.37
CA ASP A 427 5.91 -4.59 -18.24
C ASP A 427 4.66 -3.84 -17.75
N ILE A 428 4.57 -3.59 -16.44
CA ILE A 428 3.44 -2.92 -15.80
C ILE A 428 3.82 -1.57 -15.21
N GLY A 429 5.11 -1.23 -15.11
CA GLY A 429 5.59 0.02 -14.51
C GLY A 429 5.52 0.06 -12.98
N PHE A 430 5.52 -1.10 -12.32
CA PHE A 430 5.45 -1.23 -10.86
C PHE A 430 6.68 -1.93 -10.29
N TYR A 431 6.96 -1.66 -9.01
CA TYR A 431 7.89 -2.42 -8.20
C TYR A 431 7.13 -3.35 -7.26
N GLN A 432 7.54 -4.62 -7.17
CA GLN A 432 7.12 -5.52 -6.11
C GLN A 432 7.99 -5.29 -4.88
N ILE A 433 7.38 -4.73 -3.84
CA ILE A 433 8.04 -4.45 -2.57
C ILE A 433 7.72 -5.58 -1.60
N SER A 434 8.76 -6.31 -1.15
CA SER A 434 8.64 -7.33 -0.11
C SER A 434 9.15 -6.78 1.22
N CYS A 435 8.28 -6.82 2.24
CA CYS A 435 8.55 -6.27 3.57
C CYS A 435 8.50 -7.32 4.67
N GLN A 436 9.29 -7.12 5.72
CA GLN A 436 9.24 -7.88 6.97
C GLN A 436 8.67 -7.02 8.11
N PHE A 437 7.76 -7.57 8.90
CA PHE A 437 7.19 -6.87 10.05
C PHE A 437 8.21 -6.66 11.17
N LEU A 438 8.21 -5.47 11.74
CA LEU A 438 9.08 -5.06 12.85
C LEU A 438 8.31 -5.14 14.16
N ALA A 439 8.73 -6.05 15.03
CA ALA A 439 8.13 -6.27 16.36
C ALA A 439 6.58 -6.28 16.35
N PRO A 440 5.92 -7.11 15.51
CA PRO A 440 4.48 -7.09 15.42
C PRO A 440 3.80 -7.57 16.71
N ALA A 441 2.69 -6.94 17.08
CA ALA A 441 1.88 -7.36 18.22
C ALA A 441 1.26 -8.74 17.96
N ALA A 442 1.18 -9.58 19.00
CA ALA A 442 0.67 -10.95 18.85
C ALA A 442 -0.79 -10.98 18.34
N GLU A 443 -1.58 -9.99 18.72
CA GLU A 443 -2.96 -9.80 18.27
C GLU A 443 -3.05 -9.47 16.78
N THR A 444 -2.29 -8.47 16.31
CA THR A 444 -2.15 -8.13 14.89
C THR A 444 -1.78 -9.33 14.02
N MET A 445 -0.79 -10.11 14.47
CA MET A 445 -0.36 -11.35 13.82
C MET A 445 -1.48 -12.38 13.75
N ASN A 446 -2.31 -12.44 14.79
CA ASN A 446 -3.42 -13.36 14.90
C ASN A 446 -4.54 -12.99 13.92
N THR A 447 -4.96 -11.72 13.91
CA THR A 447 -6.00 -11.20 13.02
C THR A 447 -5.63 -11.41 11.56
N LEU A 448 -4.41 -11.00 11.15
CA LEU A 448 -3.95 -11.19 9.77
C LEU A 448 -3.88 -12.67 9.38
N ARG A 449 -3.38 -13.53 10.27
CA ARG A 449 -3.32 -14.98 10.04
C ARG A 449 -4.72 -15.57 9.83
N LYS A 450 -5.68 -15.21 10.67
CA LYS A 450 -7.07 -15.68 10.55
C LYS A 450 -7.70 -15.19 9.25
N ALA A 451 -7.54 -13.92 8.90
CA ALA A 451 -8.05 -13.37 7.64
C ALA A 451 -7.48 -14.09 6.40
N LEU A 452 -6.17 -14.41 6.41
CA LEU A 452 -5.54 -15.17 5.32
C LEU A 452 -6.08 -16.60 5.22
N GLN A 453 -6.21 -17.28 6.36
CA GLN A 453 -6.75 -18.64 6.43
C GLN A 453 -8.23 -18.70 6.03
N SER A 454 -9.04 -17.72 6.47
CA SER A 454 -10.44 -17.57 6.06
C SER A 454 -10.57 -17.46 4.56
N LYS A 455 -9.81 -16.56 3.92
CA LYS A 455 -9.91 -16.36 2.47
C LYS A 455 -9.47 -17.60 1.69
N GLU A 456 -8.44 -18.30 2.16
CA GLU A 456 -8.02 -19.57 1.54
C GLU A 456 -9.10 -20.65 1.58
N VAL A 457 -9.88 -20.72 2.67
CA VAL A 457 -11.02 -21.62 2.79
C VAL A 457 -12.15 -21.23 1.83
N ILE A 458 -12.49 -19.93 1.80
CA ILE A 458 -13.55 -19.39 0.94
C ILE A 458 -13.23 -19.68 -0.53
N ASP A 459 -12.01 -19.42 -0.99
CA ASP A 459 -11.60 -19.67 -2.37
C ASP A 459 -11.67 -21.17 -2.72
N ALA A 460 -11.27 -22.04 -1.79
CA ALA A 460 -11.37 -23.48 -1.98
C ALA A 460 -12.82 -23.97 -2.07
N PHE A 461 -13.73 -23.40 -1.28
CA PHE A 461 -15.15 -23.69 -1.31
C PHE A 461 -15.79 -23.24 -2.64
N GLU A 462 -15.59 -21.96 -3.01
CA GLU A 462 -16.11 -21.38 -4.25
C GLU A 462 -15.64 -22.22 -5.46
N SER A 463 -14.35 -22.54 -5.52
CA SER A 463 -13.79 -23.35 -6.60
C SER A 463 -14.37 -24.77 -6.64
N ALA A 464 -14.61 -25.38 -5.47
CA ALA A 464 -15.20 -26.71 -5.42
C ALA A 464 -16.64 -26.74 -5.97
N ALA A 465 -17.41 -25.66 -5.79
CA ALA A 465 -18.75 -25.50 -6.33
C ALA A 465 -18.73 -25.38 -7.87
N PHE A 466 -17.86 -24.53 -8.43
CA PHE A 466 -17.69 -24.42 -9.89
C PHE A 466 -17.23 -25.73 -10.53
N MET A 467 -16.37 -26.49 -9.85
CA MET A 467 -15.94 -27.81 -10.34
C MET A 467 -16.98 -28.92 -10.13
N GLY A 468 -18.13 -28.65 -9.51
CA GLY A 468 -19.25 -29.58 -9.36
C GLY A 468 -20.26 -29.53 -10.51
N GLU A 469 -20.33 -28.40 -11.22
CA GLU A 469 -21.28 -28.18 -12.32
C GLU A 469 -20.95 -28.99 -13.59
N GLU A 470 -19.69 -29.40 -13.81
CA GLU A 470 -19.31 -30.25 -14.94
C GLU A 470 -19.76 -31.72 -14.81
N ASN A 471 -20.32 -32.14 -13.67
CA ASN A 471 -20.81 -33.51 -13.43
C ASN A 471 -22.29 -33.59 -13.04
N ASN A 472 -23.08 -32.55 -13.31
CA ASN A 472 -24.53 -32.62 -13.08
C ASN A 472 -25.28 -32.99 -14.37
N PRO A 473 -25.76 -34.24 -14.55
CA PRO A 473 -26.56 -34.62 -15.72
C PRO A 473 -28.01 -34.09 -15.67
N LEU A 474 -28.28 -33.06 -14.84
CA LEU A 474 -29.63 -32.52 -14.62
C LEU A 474 -29.68 -30.98 -14.67
N ALA A 475 -28.91 -30.36 -15.57
CA ALA A 475 -29.13 -28.96 -15.96
C ALA A 475 -29.83 -28.88 -17.33
N ILE A 476 -31.17 -28.94 -17.31
CA ILE A 476 -32.09 -28.24 -18.23
C ILE A 476 -33.03 -27.41 -17.36
#